data_AF-A0A1A2ZVG4-F1
#
_entry.id   AF-A0A1A2ZVG4-F1
#
_cell.length_a   1.000
_cell.length_b   1.000
_cell.length_c   1.000
_cell.angle_alpha   90.00
_cell.angle_beta   90.00
_cell.angle_gamma   90.00
#
_symmetry.space_group_name_H-M   'P 1'
#
loop_
_entity.id
_entity.type
_entity.pdbx_description
1 polymer ?
#
loop_
_entity_poly.entity_id
_entity_poly.type
_entity_poly.pdbx_seq_one_letter_code
_entity_poly.pdbx_strand_id
1 'polypeptide(L)'
;MLTTAHETTVAGVALAWVQAQPAVSSVIIGARRLSQLEDNVQAVDVHLTADELDRLDALTKPTFGFPHNMLEMAPGIIQGGTTVNGVYGPTSEYVMPQGVRPY
;
A
#
# COMPACT_ATOMS: atom_id res chain seq x y z
N MET A 1 -10.52 21.45 -7.53
CA MET A 1 -11.74 21.41 -6.69
C MET A 1 -11.39 21.08 -5.25
N LEU A 2 -10.80 19.92 -4.93
CA LEU A 2 -10.36 19.63 -3.55
C LEU A 2 -9.36 20.66 -2.99
N THR A 3 -8.35 21.04 -3.78
CA THR A 3 -7.37 22.06 -3.37
C THR A 3 -8.01 23.39 -2.97
N THR A 4 -9.07 23.80 -3.69
CA THR A 4 -9.82 25.03 -3.40
C THR A 4 -10.71 24.85 -2.18
N ALA A 5 -11.34 23.68 -2.01
CA ALA A 5 -12.22 23.39 -0.88
C ALA A 5 -11.49 23.36 0.46
N HIS A 6 -10.24 22.88 0.45
CA HIS A 6 -9.38 22.75 1.64
C HIS A 6 -8.31 23.85 1.73
N GLU A 7 -8.40 24.88 0.88
CA GLU A 7 -7.44 26.00 0.81
C GLU A 7 -5.96 25.56 0.84
N THR A 8 -5.65 24.47 0.13
CA THR A 8 -4.34 23.82 0.19
C THR A 8 -3.79 23.49 -1.20
N THR A 9 -2.52 23.11 -1.25
CA THR A 9 -1.85 22.72 -2.49
C THR A 9 -2.21 21.30 -2.90
N VAL A 10 -1.88 20.91 -4.14
CA VAL A 10 -2.02 19.52 -4.58
C VAL A 10 -1.18 18.57 -3.70
N ALA A 11 0.02 19.02 -3.30
CA ALA A 11 0.86 18.26 -2.38
C ALA A 11 0.19 18.12 -1.01
N GLY A 12 -0.46 19.17 -0.51
CA GLY A 12 -1.21 19.14 0.74
C GLY A 12 -2.34 18.11 0.72
N VAL A 13 -3.18 18.11 -0.32
CA VAL A 13 -4.24 17.09 -0.49
C VAL A 13 -3.65 15.67 -0.55
N ALA A 14 -2.56 15.48 -1.30
CA ALA A 14 -1.93 14.18 -1.43
C ALA A 14 -1.33 13.68 -0.10
N LEU A 15 -0.68 14.56 0.66
CA LEU A 15 -0.09 14.22 1.97
C LEU A 15 -1.18 13.89 3.00
N ALA A 16 -2.27 14.67 3.02
CA ALA A 16 -3.43 14.40 3.88
C ALA A 16 -4.07 13.04 3.55
N TRP A 17 -4.19 12.71 2.27
CA TRP A 17 -4.69 11.40 1.84
C TRP A 17 -3.77 10.26 2.27
N VAL A 18 -2.45 10.38 2.06
CA VAL A 18 -1.47 9.35 2.48
C VAL A 18 -1.51 9.16 4.00
N GLN A 19 -1.62 10.25 4.77
CA GLN A 19 -1.70 10.21 6.23
C GLN A 19 -2.96 9.49 6.73
N ALA A 20 -4.08 9.58 6.00
CA ALA A 20 -5.33 8.92 6.38
C ALA A 20 -5.33 7.39 6.14
N GLN A 21 -4.33 6.84 5.46
CA GLN A 21 -4.30 5.42 5.11
C GLN A 21 -3.97 4.55 6.34
N PRO A 22 -4.74 3.47 6.61
CA PRO A 22 -4.55 2.64 7.82
C PRO A 22 -3.15 2.03 7.99
N ALA A 23 -2.47 1.76 6.88
CA ALA A 23 -1.14 1.15 6.89
C ALA A 23 0.00 2.17 7.07
N VAL A 24 -0.30 3.48 7.10
CA VAL A 24 0.69 4.55 7.18
C VAL A 24 0.82 5.05 8.61
N SER A 25 1.96 4.80 9.24
CA SER A 25 2.24 5.32 10.60
C SER A 25 2.89 6.71 10.59
N SER A 26 3.62 7.06 9.54
CA SER A 26 4.26 8.36 9.38
C SER A 26 4.53 8.66 7.90
N VAL A 27 4.45 9.94 7.54
CA VAL A 27 4.73 10.42 6.19
C VAL A 27 6.07 11.15 6.17
N ILE A 28 7.01 10.64 5.39
CA ILE A 28 8.32 11.27 5.21
C ILE A 28 8.20 12.32 4.11
N ILE A 29 8.42 13.59 4.47
CA ILE A 29 8.36 14.71 3.52
C ILE A 29 9.77 15.17 3.12
N GLY A 30 9.96 15.36 1.81
CA GLY A 30 11.16 15.97 1.25
C GLY A 30 10.86 17.38 0.72
N ALA A 31 11.67 18.36 1.06
CA ALA A 31 11.54 19.74 0.58
C ALA A 31 12.92 20.29 0.20
N ARG A 32 13.01 21.00 -0.94
CA ARG A 32 14.25 21.65 -1.40
C ARG A 32 14.28 23.15 -1.12
N ARG A 33 13.14 23.72 -0.73
CA ARG A 33 12.94 25.13 -0.38
C ARG A 33 12.07 25.20 0.85
N LEU A 34 12.22 26.25 1.64
CA LEU A 34 11.46 26.44 2.87
C LEU A 34 9.95 26.49 2.61
N SER A 35 9.52 27.20 1.56
CA SER A 35 8.09 27.29 1.21
C SER A 35 7.45 25.94 0.93
N GLN A 36 8.18 24.99 0.34
CA GLN A 36 7.66 23.63 0.13
C GLN A 36 7.50 22.88 1.44
N LEU A 37 8.40 23.10 2.41
CA LEU A 37 8.29 22.50 3.73
C LEU A 37 7.07 23.08 4.45
N GLU A 38 6.89 24.40 4.41
CA GLU A 38 5.75 25.09 5.00
C GLU A 38 4.42 24.58 4.40
N ASP A 39 4.30 24.53 3.07
CA ASP A 39 3.13 23.99 2.37
C ASP A 39 2.86 22.52 2.73
N ASN A 40 3.92 21.70 2.84
CA ASN A 40 3.78 20.27 3.15
C ASN A 40 3.36 20.05 4.62
N VAL A 41 3.86 20.86 5.55
CA VAL A 41 3.52 20.75 6.98
C VAL A 41 2.06 21.12 7.23
N GLN A 42 1.53 22.11 6.52
CA GLN A 42 0.11 22.50 6.59
C GLN A 42 -0.85 21.37 6.19
N ALA A 43 -0.37 20.33 5.50
CA ALA A 43 -1.19 19.18 5.15
C ALA A 43 -1.76 18.43 6.38
N VAL A 44 -1.12 18.54 7.54
CA VAL A 44 -1.57 17.89 8.78
C VAL A 44 -2.92 18.40 9.28
N ASP A 45 -3.26 19.64 8.92
CA ASP A 45 -4.50 20.29 9.32
C ASP A 45 -5.64 20.05 8.29
N VAL A 46 -5.35 19.36 7.19
CA VAL A 46 -6.33 19.05 6.14
C VAL A 46 -7.07 17.76 6.49
N HIS A 47 -8.37 17.88 6.75
CA HIS A 47 -9.24 16.74 7.04
C HIS A 47 -10.15 16.44 5.85
N LEU A 48 -9.78 15.42 5.07
CA LEU A 48 -10.58 14.96 3.94
C LEU A 48 -11.83 14.22 4.42
N THR A 49 -12.96 14.46 3.76
CA THR A 49 -14.21 13.74 4.02
C THR A 49 -14.13 12.29 3.52
N ALA A 50 -15.02 11.42 4.02
CA ALA A 50 -15.08 10.02 3.56
C ALA A 50 -15.26 9.91 2.04
N ASP A 51 -16.16 10.71 1.47
CA ASP A 51 -16.41 10.73 0.02
C ASP A 51 -15.17 11.17 -0.77
N GLU A 52 -14.41 12.13 -0.24
CA GLU A 52 -13.15 12.59 -0.85
C GLU A 52 -12.06 11.53 -0.78
N LEU A 53 -11.94 10.84 0.36
CA LEU A 53 -11.01 9.73 0.53
C LEU A 53 -11.35 8.58 -0.44
N ASP A 54 -12.61 8.15 -0.48
CA ASP A 54 -13.08 7.08 -1.38
C ASP A 54 -12.82 7.43 -2.85
N ARG A 55 -13.05 8.69 -3.23
CA ARG A 55 -12.77 9.18 -4.57
C ARG A 55 -11.28 9.13 -4.89
N LEU A 56 -10.42 9.54 -3.96
CA LEU A 56 -8.98 9.51 -4.16
C LEU A 56 -8.46 8.06 -4.21
N ASP A 57 -8.93 7.18 -3.33
CA ASP A 57 -8.60 5.75 -3.32
C ASP A 57 -8.92 5.08 -4.66
N ALA A 58 -10.09 5.37 -5.23
CA ALA A 58 -10.48 4.84 -6.53
C ALA A 58 -9.56 5.32 -7.66
N LEU A 59 -9.05 6.55 -7.59
CA LEU A 59 -8.16 7.14 -8.59
C LEU A 59 -6.70 6.71 -8.44
N THR A 60 -6.25 6.38 -7.22
CA THR A 60 -4.85 6.06 -6.92
C THR A 60 -4.57 4.55 -6.83
N LYS A 61 -5.60 3.71 -6.95
CA LYS A 61 -5.46 2.25 -6.85
C LYS A 61 -4.43 1.72 -7.86
N PRO A 62 -3.30 1.14 -7.40
CA PRO A 62 -2.27 0.63 -8.28
C PRO A 62 -2.75 -0.59 -9.05
N THR A 63 -2.31 -0.72 -10.31
CA THR A 63 -2.45 -1.96 -11.08
C THR A 63 -1.22 -2.83 -10.84
N PHE A 64 -1.43 -4.01 -10.27
CA PHE A 64 -0.34 -4.95 -9.99
C PHE A 64 -0.08 -5.87 -11.19
N GLY A 65 1.16 -5.91 -11.65
CA GLY A 65 1.63 -6.80 -12.71
C GLY A 65 2.44 -8.00 -12.18
N PHE A 66 3.18 -8.65 -13.07
CA PHE A 66 4.17 -9.65 -12.70
C PHE A 66 5.33 -9.01 -11.89
N PRO A 67 5.83 -9.64 -10.81
CA PRO A 67 5.42 -10.94 -10.25
C PRO A 67 4.37 -10.85 -9.15
N HIS A 68 3.80 -9.66 -8.88
CA HIS A 68 2.87 -9.45 -7.78
C HIS A 68 1.61 -10.32 -7.91
N ASN A 69 1.12 -10.51 -9.15
CA ASN A 69 0.03 -11.42 -9.46
C ASN A 69 0.34 -12.91 -9.17
N MET A 70 1.60 -13.30 -9.00
CA MET A 70 2.00 -14.66 -8.62
C MET A 70 2.11 -14.87 -7.11
N LEU A 71 1.99 -13.81 -6.30
CA LEU A 71 2.14 -13.92 -4.85
C LEU A 71 1.08 -14.84 -4.22
N GLU A 72 -0.12 -14.94 -4.81
CA GLU A 72 -1.15 -15.89 -4.38
C GLU A 72 -0.72 -17.37 -4.58
N MET A 73 0.13 -17.64 -5.57
CA MET A 73 0.68 -18.99 -5.82
C MET A 73 1.90 -19.28 -4.94
N ALA A 74 2.54 -18.24 -4.39
CA ALA A 74 3.81 -18.38 -3.68
C ALA A 74 3.75 -19.39 -2.52
N PRO A 75 2.69 -19.42 -1.66
CA PRO A 75 2.60 -20.41 -0.58
C PRO A 75 2.75 -21.86 -1.06
N GLY A 76 2.10 -22.25 -2.16
CA GLY A 76 2.19 -23.61 -2.70
C GLY A 76 3.58 -23.97 -3.25
N ILE A 77 4.40 -22.97 -3.59
CA ILE A 77 5.76 -23.16 -4.11
C ILE A 77 6.77 -23.21 -2.96
N ILE A 78 6.65 -22.31 -1.97
CA ILE A 78 7.72 -22.08 -0.98
C ILE A 78 7.45 -22.66 0.41
N GLN A 79 6.19 -23.00 0.75
CA GLN A 79 5.86 -23.50 2.09
C GLN A 79 5.93 -25.03 2.23
N GLY A 80 6.03 -25.78 1.12
CA GLY A 80 6.33 -27.21 1.18
C GLY A 80 5.33 -28.05 1.99
N GLY A 81 4.05 -27.72 1.94
CA GLY A 81 3.03 -28.46 2.71
C GLY A 81 2.84 -28.01 4.15
N THR A 82 3.40 -26.87 4.55
CA THR A 82 3.24 -26.31 5.90
C THR A 82 2.32 -25.08 5.94
N THR A 83 2.05 -24.60 7.16
CA THR A 83 1.33 -23.35 7.41
C THR A 83 2.30 -22.31 7.93
N VAL A 84 2.40 -21.17 7.25
CA VAL A 84 3.16 -20.00 7.71
C VAL A 84 2.20 -18.82 7.90
N ASN A 85 2.23 -18.20 9.08
CA ASN A 85 1.35 -17.07 9.43
C ASN A 85 -0.15 -17.33 9.17
N GLY A 86 -0.61 -18.56 9.42
CA GLY A 86 -2.00 -18.96 9.21
C GLY A 86 -2.40 -19.27 7.76
N VAL A 87 -1.48 -19.11 6.80
CA VAL A 87 -1.69 -19.46 5.40
C VAL A 87 -1.09 -20.83 5.13
N TYR A 88 -1.91 -21.80 4.73
CA TYR A 88 -1.44 -23.14 4.33
C TYR A 88 -1.01 -23.14 2.87
N GLY A 89 0.22 -23.58 2.60
CA GLY A 89 0.70 -23.86 1.24
C GLY A 89 0.75 -25.36 0.99
N PRO A 90 -0.04 -25.90 0.04
CA PRO A 90 0.03 -27.32 -0.28
C PRO A 90 1.40 -27.68 -0.86
N THR A 91 1.83 -28.94 -0.71
CA THR A 91 3.00 -29.46 -1.42
C THR A 91 2.74 -29.40 -2.93
N SER A 92 3.49 -28.57 -3.65
CA SER A 92 3.47 -28.54 -5.11
C SER A 92 4.28 -29.70 -5.69
N GLU A 93 3.70 -30.43 -6.64
CA GLU A 93 4.41 -31.46 -7.42
C GLU A 93 5.64 -30.91 -8.17
N TYR A 94 5.67 -29.60 -8.44
CA TYR A 94 6.81 -28.94 -9.09
C TYR A 94 8.02 -28.77 -8.17
N VAL A 95 7.83 -28.71 -6.85
CA VAL A 95 8.91 -28.44 -5.87
C VAL A 95 9.16 -29.65 -4.99
N MET A 96 8.10 -30.30 -4.49
CA MET A 96 8.15 -31.43 -3.57
C MET A 96 6.95 -32.38 -3.82
N PRO A 97 7.14 -33.56 -4.42
CA PRO A 97 6.06 -34.53 -4.61
C PRO A 97 5.51 -35.04 -3.27
N GLN A 98 4.19 -35.26 -3.18
CA GLN A 98 3.58 -35.78 -1.96
C GLN A 98 4.18 -37.13 -1.53
N GLY A 99 4.55 -37.24 -0.26
CA GLY A 99 5.06 -38.47 0.34
C GLY A 99 6.55 -38.73 0.15
N VAL A 100 7.29 -37.84 -0.52
CA VAL A 100 8.73 -37.97 -0.72
C VAL A 100 9.49 -37.19 0.35
N ARG A 101 10.35 -37.86 1.13
CA ARG A 101 11.28 -37.18 2.04
C ARG A 101 12.47 -36.68 1.22
N PRO A 102 12.86 -35.40 1.33
CA PRO A 102 14.17 -35.00 0.86
C PRO A 102 15.16 -35.66 1.83
N TYR A 103 15.86 -36.68 1.33
CA TYR A 103 16.82 -37.55 2.03
C TYR A 103 16.31 -38.39 3.22
#